data_AF-A0A9C9G9T9-F1
#
_entry.id   AF-A0A9C9G9T9-F1
#
_cell.length_a   1.000
_cell.length_b   1.000
_cell.length_c   1.000
_cell.angle_alpha   90.00
_cell.angle_beta   90.00
_cell.angle_gamma   90.00
#
_symmetry.space_group_name_H-M   'P 1'
#
loop_
_entity.id
_entity.type
_entity.pdbx_description
1 polymer ?
#
loop_
_entity_poly.entity_id
_entity_poly.type
_entity_poly.pdbx_seq_one_letter_code
_entity_poly.pdbx_strand_id
1 'polypeptide(L)'
;MTVNKPALAGRLIVVDALRGVAIVLMVVYHFCFDLSYFALAEFNFYRDPFWLHARTFILSMFLLLVGVSLVLASGRKLDTRRYMKRLALLIASAVLITISTRWMFGERFIFFGVLHFIALASVLGLLFVRAGWVNLVLGITIILLANRYQFHWFDTPGWRWIGLMTHKPQTEDYV
;
A
#
# COMPACT_ATOMS: atom_id res chain seq x y z
N MET A 1 44.35 -5.61 -18.50
CA MET A 1 43.20 -4.68 -18.59
C MET A 1 42.15 -5.10 -17.57
N THR A 2 42.23 -4.53 -16.36
CA THR A 2 41.19 -4.75 -15.33
C THR A 2 40.02 -3.84 -15.65
N VAL A 3 38.91 -4.43 -16.10
CA VAL A 3 37.66 -3.70 -16.30
C VAL A 3 37.19 -3.24 -14.92
N ASN A 4 37.47 -1.98 -14.61
CA ASN A 4 36.95 -1.30 -13.43
C ASN A 4 35.44 -1.15 -13.67
N LYS A 5 34.63 -2.09 -13.18
CA LYS A 5 33.17 -1.92 -13.13
C LYS A 5 32.94 -0.63 -12.32
N PRO A 6 32.23 0.37 -12.86
CA PRO A 6 31.86 1.50 -12.04
C PRO A 6 31.09 0.93 -10.84
N ALA A 7 31.61 1.15 -9.63
CA ALA A 7 30.87 0.87 -8.41
C ALA A 7 29.53 1.61 -8.55
N LEU A 8 28.45 0.85 -8.71
CA LEU A 8 27.12 1.37 -8.96
C LEU A 8 26.74 2.20 -7.73
N ALA A 9 26.97 3.51 -7.79
CA ALA A 9 26.61 4.42 -6.73
C ALA A 9 25.10 4.26 -6.44
N GLY A 10 24.78 3.63 -5.30
CA GLY A 10 23.51 3.82 -4.58
C GLY A 10 22.28 3.02 -5.02
N ARG A 11 22.40 1.82 -5.61
CA ARG A 11 21.23 0.93 -5.80
C ARG A 11 21.24 -0.22 -4.79
N LEU A 12 20.32 -0.18 -3.82
CA LEU A 12 20.21 -1.22 -2.80
C LEU A 12 19.52 -2.45 -3.38
N ILE A 13 20.33 -3.43 -3.81
CA ILE A 13 19.87 -4.69 -4.42
C ILE A 13 18.83 -5.39 -3.54
N VAL A 14 19.03 -5.36 -2.22
CA VAL A 14 18.10 -5.96 -1.25
C VAL A 14 16.71 -5.35 -1.35
N VAL A 15 16.59 -4.02 -1.47
CA VAL A 15 15.30 -3.33 -1.59
C VAL A 15 14.61 -3.73 -2.89
N ASP A 16 15.35 -3.82 -3.98
CA ASP A 16 14.80 -4.23 -5.27
C ASP A 16 14.37 -5.71 -5.27
N ALA A 17 15.15 -6.60 -4.65
CA ALA A 17 14.79 -8.01 -4.48
C ALA A 17 13.52 -8.17 -3.62
N LEU A 18 13.42 -7.46 -2.50
CA LEU A 18 12.22 -7.46 -1.65
C LEU A 18 10.99 -6.94 -2.40
N ARG A 19 11.12 -5.91 -3.25
CA ARG A 19 10.02 -5.48 -4.12
C ARG A 19 9.60 -6.57 -5.10
N GLY A 20 10.57 -7.28 -5.69
CA GLY A 20 10.30 -8.42 -6.56
C GLY A 20 9.50 -9.50 -5.83
N VAL A 21 9.91 -9.87 -4.62
CA VAL A 21 9.20 -10.84 -3.77
C VAL A 21 7.78 -10.36 -3.46
N ALA A 22 7.60 -9.10 -3.06
CA ALA A 22 6.28 -8.55 -2.77
C ALA A 22 5.33 -8.62 -3.98
N ILE A 23 5.83 -8.31 -5.19
CA ILE A 23 5.06 -8.42 -6.44
C ILE A 23 4.68 -9.87 -6.72
N VAL A 24 5.62 -10.81 -6.60
CA VAL A 24 5.33 -12.24 -6.82
C VAL A 24 4.26 -12.74 -5.86
N LEU A 25 4.37 -12.42 -4.57
CA LEU A 25 3.37 -12.80 -3.58
C LEU A 25 1.98 -12.21 -3.89
N MET A 26 1.92 -10.95 -4.32
CA MET A 26 0.67 -10.30 -4.73
C MET A 26 0.03 -10.96 -5.94
N VAL A 27 0.84 -11.33 -6.95
CA VAL A 27 0.36 -12.05 -8.14
C VAL A 27 -0.19 -13.42 -7.75
N VAL A 28 0.50 -14.17 -6.90
CA VAL A 28 0.02 -15.49 -6.42
C VAL A 28 -1.28 -15.34 -5.64
N TYR A 29 -1.36 -14.36 -4.74
CA TYR A 29 -2.57 -14.09 -3.97
C TYR A 29 -3.77 -13.78 -4.88
N HIS A 30 -3.60 -12.88 -5.86
CA HIS A 30 -4.66 -12.54 -6.80
C HIS A 30 -5.00 -13.67 -7.76
N PHE A 31 -4.02 -14.48 -8.16
CA PHE A 31 -4.29 -15.67 -8.96
C PHE A 31 -5.23 -16.65 -8.24
N CYS A 32 -5.00 -16.90 -6.95
CA CYS A 32 -5.91 -17.70 -6.14
C CYS A 32 -7.29 -17.03 -5.98
N PHE A 33 -7.33 -15.70 -5.84
CA PHE A 33 -8.59 -14.95 -5.82
C PHE A 33 -9.37 -15.13 -7.11
N ASP A 34 -8.71 -15.01 -8.27
CA ASP A 34 -9.34 -15.16 -9.58
C ASP A 34 -9.86 -16.58 -9.78
N LEU A 35 -9.11 -17.61 -9.38
CA LEU A 35 -9.59 -19.00 -9.40
C LEU A 35 -10.87 -19.16 -8.58
N SER A 36 -10.96 -18.52 -7.41
CA SER A 36 -12.18 -18.54 -6.60
C SER A 36 -13.31 -17.72 -7.19
N TYR A 37 -13.00 -16.57 -7.81
CA TYR A 37 -13.98 -15.72 -8.48
C TYR A 37 -14.62 -16.43 -9.69
N PHE A 38 -13.83 -17.18 -10.46
CA PHE A 38 -14.32 -17.99 -11.58
C PHE A 38 -14.86 -19.37 -11.17
N ALA A 39 -14.99 -19.66 -9.87
CA ALA A 39 -15.45 -20.93 -9.32
C ALA A 39 -14.63 -22.17 -9.77
N LEU A 40 -13.34 -21.99 -10.04
CA LEU A 40 -12.41 -23.06 -10.42
C LEU A 40 -11.74 -23.72 -9.20
N ALA A 41 -11.68 -23.03 -8.06
CA ALA A 41 -11.21 -23.55 -6.78
C ALA A 41 -11.89 -22.79 -5.63
N GLU A 42 -12.07 -23.42 -4.47
CA GLU A 42 -12.74 -22.79 -3.33
C GLU A 42 -11.71 -22.25 -2.32
N PHE A 43 -11.55 -20.92 -2.28
CA PHE A 43 -10.71 -20.24 -1.30
C PHE A 43 -11.52 -19.17 -0.56
N ASN A 44 -11.47 -19.17 0.77
CA ASN A 44 -12.26 -18.22 1.57
C ASN A 44 -11.45 -17.00 1.99
N PHE A 45 -11.39 -15.98 1.12
CA PHE A 45 -10.66 -14.72 1.37
C PHE A 45 -11.26 -13.80 2.45
N TYR A 46 -12.45 -14.12 2.97
CA TYR A 46 -13.18 -13.26 3.90
C TYR A 46 -13.13 -13.75 5.35
N ARG A 47 -12.90 -15.05 5.57
CA ARG A 47 -12.94 -15.67 6.90
C ARG A 47 -11.71 -16.50 7.24
N ASP A 48 -11.01 -17.02 6.24
CA ASP A 48 -9.84 -17.86 6.49
C ASP A 48 -8.67 -17.01 7.02
N PRO A 49 -8.15 -17.32 8.22
CA PRO A 49 -7.01 -16.61 8.78
C PRO A 49 -5.79 -16.61 7.87
N PHE A 50 -5.54 -17.69 7.12
CA PHE A 50 -4.39 -17.79 6.23
C PHE A 50 -4.41 -16.69 5.17
N TRP A 51 -5.52 -16.57 4.44
CA TRP A 51 -5.68 -15.57 3.38
C TRP A 51 -5.71 -14.14 3.93
N LEU A 52 -6.35 -13.93 5.08
CA LEU A 52 -6.38 -12.63 5.74
C LEU A 52 -4.98 -12.18 6.17
N HIS A 53 -4.20 -13.06 6.81
CA HIS A 53 -2.83 -12.77 7.23
C HIS A 53 -1.88 -12.60 6.04
N ALA A 54 -2.02 -13.42 4.99
CA ALA A 54 -1.24 -13.29 3.76
C ALA A 54 -1.44 -11.92 3.11
N ARG A 55 -2.71 -11.49 2.96
CA ARG A 55 -3.03 -10.15 2.46
C ARG A 55 -2.39 -9.05 3.31
N THR A 56 -2.56 -9.09 4.64
CA THR A 56 -1.99 -8.09 5.55
C THR A 56 -0.47 -8.05 5.46
N PHE A 57 0.18 -9.22 5.37
CA PHE A 57 1.63 -9.31 5.24
C PHE A 57 2.12 -8.70 3.92
N ILE A 58 1.51 -9.06 2.79
CA ILE A 58 1.87 -8.53 1.47
C ILE A 58 1.70 -7.01 1.43
N LEU A 59 0.55 -6.49 1.89
CA LEU A 59 0.28 -5.05 1.94
C LEU A 59 1.29 -4.32 2.83
N SER A 60 1.57 -4.84 4.03
CA SER A 60 2.55 -4.26 4.94
C SER A 60 3.94 -4.18 4.31
N MET A 61 4.35 -5.22 3.58
CA MET A 61 5.62 -5.27 2.86
C MET A 61 5.67 -4.20 1.75
N PHE A 62 4.62 -4.05 0.95
CA PHE A 62 4.54 -2.99 -0.07
C PHE A 62 4.64 -1.60 0.53
N LEU A 63 3.88 -1.31 1.59
CA LEU A 63 3.86 0.00 2.23
C LEU A 63 5.22 0.35 2.86
N LEU A 64 5.84 -0.61 3.53
CA LEU A 64 7.20 -0.46 4.08
C LEU A 64 8.20 -0.13 2.96
N LEU A 65 8.19 -0.90 1.87
CA LEU A 65 9.10 -0.69 0.75
C LEU A 65 8.86 0.64 0.05
N VAL A 66 7.60 1.09 -0.09
CA VAL A 66 7.27 2.43 -0.59
C VAL A 66 7.88 3.52 0.31
N GLY A 67 7.74 3.39 1.63
CA GLY A 67 8.32 4.33 2.59
C GLY A 67 9.85 4.40 2.50
N VAL A 68 10.52 3.24 2.49
CA VAL A 68 11.98 3.15 2.30
C VAL A 68 12.40 3.79 0.98
N SER A 69 11.64 3.54 -0.10
CA SER A 69 11.90 4.13 -1.42
C SER A 69 11.80 5.65 -1.41
N LEU A 70 10.85 6.20 -0.66
CA LEU A 70 10.67 7.65 -0.53
C LEU A 70 11.84 8.32 0.21
N VAL A 71 12.34 7.68 1.28
CA VAL A 71 13.51 8.17 2.02
C VAL A 71 14.76 8.16 1.12
N LEU A 72 14.99 7.06 0.40
CA LEU A 72 16.13 6.94 -0.52
C LEU A 72 16.06 7.95 -1.68
N ALA A 73 14.86 8.21 -2.22
CA ALA A 73 14.66 9.17 -3.30
C ALA A 73 14.85 10.64 -2.85
N SER A 74 14.65 10.91 -1.55
CA SER A 74 14.68 12.26 -0.97
C SER A 74 16.06 12.68 -0.42
N GLY A 75 17.09 11.82 -0.50
CA GLY A 75 18.35 11.97 0.23
C GLY A 75 19.17 13.25 -0.03
N ARG A 76 19.41 13.65 -1.28
CA ARG A 76 20.19 14.88 -1.61
C ARG A 76 19.33 15.99 -2.17
N LYS A 77 18.53 15.70 -3.19
CA LYS A 77 17.48 16.56 -3.76
C LYS A 77 16.41 15.66 -4.36
N LEU A 78 15.15 15.91 -4.03
CA LEU A 78 14.04 15.22 -4.67
C LEU A 78 13.96 15.67 -6.14
N ASP A 79 14.01 14.73 -7.08
CA ASP A 79 13.68 15.01 -8.47
C ASP A 79 12.15 15.19 -8.57
N THR A 80 11.69 16.44 -8.44
CA THR A 80 10.27 16.81 -8.46
C THR A 80 9.58 16.29 -9.71
N ARG A 81 10.25 16.29 -10.87
CA ARG A 81 9.65 15.84 -12.13
C ARG A 81 9.38 14.33 -12.10
N ARG A 82 10.34 13.52 -11.65
CA ARG A 82 10.15 12.06 -11.49
C ARG A 82 9.12 11.74 -10.42
N TYR A 83 9.16 12.45 -9.29
CA TYR A 83 8.20 12.29 -8.21
C TYR A 83 6.77 12.58 -8.68
N MET A 84 6.54 13.72 -9.35
CA MET A 84 5.20 14.10 -9.84
C MET A 84 4.68 13.16 -10.92
N LYS A 85 5.53 12.67 -11.82
CA LYS A 85 5.15 11.62 -12.78
C LYS A 85 4.67 10.35 -12.08
N ARG A 86 5.41 9.88 -11.07
CA ARG A 86 5.03 8.70 -10.28
C ARG A 86 3.71 8.95 -9.53
N LEU A 87 3.57 10.11 -8.89
CA LEU A 87 2.36 10.46 -8.15
C LEU A 87 1.14 10.54 -9.07
N ALA A 88 1.27 11.17 -10.23
CA ALA A 88 0.22 11.24 -11.23
C ALA A 88 -0.19 9.85 -11.72
N LEU A 89 0.77 8.96 -11.98
CA LEU A 89 0.49 7.57 -12.36
C LEU A 89 -0.29 6.84 -11.26
N LEU A 90 0.13 6.98 -9.99
CA LEU A 90 -0.56 6.35 -8.86
C LEU A 90 -2.00 6.85 -8.71
N ILE A 91 -2.22 8.17 -8.81
CA ILE A 91 -3.56 8.77 -8.72
C ILE A 91 -4.41 8.30 -9.90
N ALA A 92 -3.87 8.32 -11.13
CA ALA A 92 -4.60 7.86 -12.30
C ALA A 92 -4.97 6.37 -12.20
N SER A 93 -4.04 5.52 -11.77
CA SER A 93 -4.32 4.10 -11.53
C SER A 93 -5.34 3.88 -10.41
N ALA A 94 -5.26 4.65 -9.32
CA ALA A 94 -6.22 4.57 -8.22
C ALA A 94 -7.64 4.90 -8.69
N VAL A 95 -7.81 6.02 -9.41
CA VAL A 95 -9.10 6.42 -10.00
C VAL A 95 -9.61 5.38 -10.98
N LEU A 96 -8.74 4.86 -11.85
CA LEU A 96 -9.11 3.83 -12.82
C LEU A 96 -9.62 2.56 -12.11
N ILE A 97 -8.93 2.10 -11.06
CA ILE A 97 -9.37 0.95 -10.26
C ILE A 97 -10.72 1.22 -9.59
N THR A 98 -10.94 2.40 -9.01
CA THR A 98 -12.23 2.78 -8.40
C THR A 98 -13.36 2.69 -9.43
N ILE A 99 -13.15 3.21 -10.65
CA ILE A 99 -14.15 3.19 -11.71
C ILE A 99 -14.39 1.74 -12.19
N SER A 100 -13.34 0.99 -12.50
CA SER A 100 -13.44 -0.39 -12.98
C SER A 100 -14.13 -1.30 -11.96
N THR A 101 -13.77 -1.19 -10.68
CA THR A 101 -14.38 -2.00 -9.62
C THR A 101 -15.82 -1.60 -9.32
N ARG A 102 -16.21 -0.34 -9.56
CA ARG A 102 -17.61 0.06 -9.48
C ARG A 102 -18.48 -0.60 -10.53
N TRP A 103 -17.95 -0.85 -11.72
CA TRP A 103 -18.67 -1.58 -12.76
C TRP A 103 -18.69 -3.09 -12.49
N MET A 104 -17.61 -3.66 -11.96
CA MET A 104 -17.48 -5.11 -11.75
C MET A 104 -18.14 -5.61 -10.45
N PHE A 105 -18.02 -4.87 -9.34
CA PHE A 105 -18.45 -5.29 -8.00
C PHE A 105 -19.58 -4.44 -7.41
N GLY A 106 -20.13 -3.48 -8.17
CA GLY A 106 -21.26 -2.65 -7.76
C GLY A 106 -20.98 -1.87 -6.48
N GLU A 107 -21.74 -2.14 -5.42
CA GLU A 107 -21.64 -1.45 -4.13
C GLU A 107 -20.34 -1.76 -3.35
N ARG A 108 -19.62 -2.82 -3.71
CA ARG A 108 -18.36 -3.23 -3.04
C ARG A 108 -17.09 -2.64 -3.68
N PHE A 109 -17.25 -1.61 -4.50
CA PHE A 109 -16.16 -0.97 -5.22
C PHE A 109 -15.05 -0.43 -4.29
N ILE A 110 -13.85 -0.27 -4.84
CA ILE A 110 -12.69 0.20 -4.09
C ILE A 110 -12.75 1.72 -3.99
N PHE A 111 -13.29 2.25 -2.89
CA PHE A 111 -13.33 3.70 -2.65
C PHE A 111 -12.01 4.25 -2.10
N PHE A 112 -11.32 3.46 -1.27
CA PHE A 112 -10.05 3.82 -0.67
C PHE A 112 -9.17 2.56 -0.46
N GLY A 113 -8.56 2.12 -1.56
CA GLY A 113 -7.64 0.97 -1.56
C GLY A 113 -6.17 1.36 -1.43
N VAL A 114 -5.29 0.37 -1.59
CA VAL A 114 -3.85 0.52 -1.37
C VAL A 114 -3.20 1.61 -2.24
N LEU A 115 -3.66 1.82 -3.47
CA LEU A 115 -3.12 2.87 -4.35
C LEU A 115 -3.47 4.28 -3.88
N HIS A 116 -4.70 4.49 -3.37
CA HIS A 116 -5.13 5.76 -2.80
C HIS A 116 -4.27 6.09 -1.57
N PHE A 117 -4.09 5.09 -0.70
CA PHE A 117 -3.24 5.21 0.47
C PHE A 117 -1.79 5.50 0.09
N ILE A 118 -1.20 4.77 -0.87
CA ILE A 118 0.19 5.01 -1.32
C ILE A 118 0.35 6.42 -1.89
N ALA A 119 -0.63 6.93 -2.65
CA ALA A 119 -0.58 8.29 -3.18
C ALA A 119 -0.60 9.33 -2.05
N LEU A 120 -1.54 9.20 -1.11
CA LEU A 120 -1.65 10.07 0.06
C LEU A 120 -0.40 10.00 0.95
N ALA A 121 0.04 8.79 1.29
CA ALA A 121 1.24 8.55 2.10
C ALA A 121 2.51 9.03 1.40
N SER A 122 2.59 9.01 0.07
CA SER A 122 3.73 9.58 -0.66
C SER A 122 3.82 11.09 -0.46
N VAL A 123 2.69 11.79 -0.43
CA VAL A 123 2.62 13.25 -0.20
C VAL A 123 2.91 13.57 1.26
N LEU A 124 2.19 12.95 2.20
CA LEU A 124 2.38 13.17 3.64
C LEU A 124 3.79 12.77 4.08
N GLY A 125 4.31 11.68 3.52
CA GLY A 125 5.64 11.16 3.83
C GLY A 125 6.75 12.19 3.60
N LEU A 126 6.60 13.12 2.65
CA LEU A 126 7.58 14.18 2.40
C LEU A 126 7.81 15.08 3.64
N LEU A 127 6.79 15.28 4.47
CA LEU A 127 6.90 16.03 5.72
C LEU A 127 7.75 15.29 6.77
N PHE A 128 7.72 13.96 6.72
CA PHE A 128 8.33 13.08 7.71
C PHE A 128 9.68 12.51 7.29
N VAL A 129 10.10 12.65 6.02
CA VAL A 129 11.36 12.06 5.51
C VAL A 129 12.56 12.40 6.38
N ARG A 130 12.63 13.62 6.92
CA ARG A 130 13.78 14.11 7.71
C ARG A 130 13.69 13.81 9.21
N ALA A 131 12.57 13.27 9.69
CA ALA A 131 12.34 13.05 11.11
C ALA A 131 13.01 11.77 11.67
N GLY A 132 13.60 10.93 10.81
CA GLY A 132 14.45 9.80 11.24
C GLY A 132 13.73 8.83 12.18
N TRP A 133 14.33 8.55 13.34
CA TRP A 133 13.80 7.62 14.35
C TRP A 133 12.48 8.08 14.97
N VAL A 134 12.17 9.39 14.92
CA VAL A 134 10.88 9.92 15.39
C VAL A 134 9.71 9.30 14.63
N ASN A 135 9.90 8.97 13.35
CA ASN A 135 8.87 8.28 12.56
C ASN A 135 8.52 6.90 13.10
N LEU A 136 9.49 6.19 13.69
CA LEU A 136 9.26 4.88 14.27
C LEU A 136 8.41 5.01 15.53
N VAL A 137 8.73 5.97 16.41
CA VAL A 137 7.96 6.24 17.63
C VAL A 137 6.55 6.71 17.27
N LEU A 138 6.42 7.66 16.34
CA LEU A 138 5.12 8.14 15.87
C LEU A 138 4.29 7.03 15.23
N GLY A 139 4.89 6.23 14.34
CA GLY A 139 4.22 5.12 13.68
C GLY A 139 3.69 4.08 14.67
N ILE A 140 4.52 3.64 15.62
CA ILE A 140 4.10 2.72 16.69
C ILE A 140 2.98 3.34 17.53
N THR A 141 3.11 4.61 17.91
CA THR A 141 2.09 5.30 18.71
C THR A 141 0.76 5.36 17.97
N ILE A 142 0.77 5.72 16.68
CA ILE A 142 -0.44 5.78 15.84
C ILE A 142 -1.07 4.39 15.71
N ILE A 143 -0.28 3.34 15.47
CA ILE A 143 -0.79 1.96 15.34
C ILE A 143 -1.43 1.50 16.66
N LEU A 144 -0.81 1.78 17.81
CA LEU A 144 -1.35 1.42 19.13
C LEU A 144 -2.63 2.19 19.45
N LEU A 145 -2.68 3.49 19.15
CA LEU A 145 -3.87 4.31 19.35
C LEU A 145 -5.02 3.86 18.44
N ALA A 146 -4.75 3.64 17.16
CA ALA A 146 -5.76 3.21 16.19
C ALA A 146 -6.34 1.82 16.49
N ASN A 147 -5.54 0.91 17.06
CA ASN A 147 -6.04 -0.40 17.50
C ASN A 147 -6.88 -0.31 18.79
N ARG A 148 -6.71 0.75 19.60
CA ARG A 148 -7.39 0.88 20.89
C ARG A 148 -8.67 1.72 20.81
N TYR A 149 -8.69 2.71 19.94
CA TYR A 149 -9.78 3.68 19.87
C TYR A 149 -10.53 3.56 18.54
N GLN A 150 -11.86 3.44 18.64
CA GLN A 150 -12.79 3.49 17.51
C GLN A 150 -13.89 4.48 17.85
N PHE A 151 -14.37 5.24 16.85
CA PHE A 151 -15.42 6.23 17.07
C PHE A 151 -16.48 6.15 15.98
N HIS A 152 -17.75 6.21 16.38
CA HIS A 152 -18.90 6.16 15.47
C HIS A 152 -18.93 7.27 14.41
N TRP A 153 -18.29 8.41 14.68
CA TRP A 153 -18.18 9.52 13.71
C TRP A 153 -17.50 9.07 12.41
N PHE A 154 -16.53 8.14 12.49
CA PHE A 154 -15.80 7.62 11.34
C PHE A 154 -16.57 6.56 10.54
N ASP A 155 -17.77 6.18 10.98
CA ASP A 155 -18.66 5.27 10.22
C ASP A 155 -19.31 5.97 9.02
N THR A 156 -19.23 7.31 8.95
CA THR A 156 -19.78 8.11 7.85
C THR A 156 -18.91 8.02 6.58
N PRO A 157 -19.50 7.93 5.37
CA PRO A 157 -18.76 7.64 4.13
C PRO A 157 -17.53 8.52 3.86
N GLY A 158 -17.57 9.81 4.21
CA GLY A 158 -16.46 10.74 3.99
C GLY A 158 -15.28 10.60 4.97
N TRP A 159 -15.48 9.92 6.10
CA TRP A 159 -14.49 9.79 7.18
C TRP A 159 -13.91 8.37 7.31
N ARG A 160 -14.49 7.40 6.60
CA ARG A 160 -14.06 5.99 6.61
C ARG A 160 -12.63 5.77 6.16
N TRP A 161 -12.03 6.66 5.38
CA TRP A 161 -10.64 6.50 4.92
C TRP A 161 -9.60 6.66 6.04
N ILE A 162 -10.01 7.10 7.24
CA ILE A 162 -9.11 7.32 8.38
C ILE A 162 -8.80 6.03 9.16
N GLY A 163 -9.67 5.01 9.11
CA GLY A 163 -9.40 3.72 9.76
C GLY A 163 -9.91 3.57 11.20
N LEU A 164 -10.59 4.58 11.77
CA LEU A 164 -11.09 4.58 13.16
C LEU A 164 -12.59 4.23 13.28
N MET A 165 -13.17 3.60 12.25
CA MET A 165 -14.58 3.19 12.22
C MET A 165 -14.83 2.00 13.14
N THR A 166 -16.07 1.88 13.61
CA THR A 166 -16.50 0.78 14.49
C THR A 166 -16.79 -0.50 13.70
N HIS A 167 -17.13 -0.37 12.42
CA HIS A 167 -17.42 -1.48 11.51
C HIS A 167 -16.65 -1.33 10.19
N LYS A 168 -16.07 -2.43 9.71
CA LYS A 168 -15.33 -2.42 8.44
C LYS A 168 -16.26 -2.11 7.27
N PRO A 169 -15.90 -1.17 6.38
CA PRO A 169 -16.71 -0.88 5.21
C PRO A 169 -16.72 -2.07 4.24
N GLN A 170 -17.84 -2.25 3.54
CA GLN A 170 -17.97 -3.28 2.51
C GLN A 170 -17.24 -2.81 1.24
N THR A 171 -15.95 -3.11 1.14
CA THR A 171 -15.13 -2.86 -0.06
C THR A 171 -14.11 -3.98 -0.22
N GLU A 172 -13.73 -4.31 -1.47
CA GLU A 172 -12.75 -5.37 -1.72
C GLU A 172 -11.35 -5.00 -1.22
N ASP A 173 -10.97 -3.73 -1.40
CA ASP A 173 -9.68 -3.22 -0.97
C ASP A 173 -9.81 -2.03 -0.04
N TYR A 174 -9.68 -2.32 1.26
CA TYR A 174 -9.62 -1.32 2.32
C TYR A 174 -8.26 -1.41 3.00
N VAL A 175 -7.61 -0.26 3.15
CA VAL A 175 -6.33 -0.08 3.86
C VAL A 175 -6.51 0.87 5.02
#